data_AF-A0A4S2EUN6-F1
#
_entry.id   AF-A0A4S2EUN6-F1
#
_cell.length_a   1.000
_cell.length_b   1.000
_cell.length_c   1.000
_cell.angle_alpha   90.00
_cell.angle_beta   90.00
_cell.angle_gamma   90.00
#
_symmetry.space_group_name_H-M   'P 1'
#
loop_
_entity.id
_entity.type
_entity.pdbx_description
1 polymer ?
#
loop_
_entity_poly.entity_id
_entity_poly.type
_entity_poly.pdbx_seq_one_letter_code
_entity_poly.pdbx_strand_id
1 'polypeptide(L)' 'MGVIGYGIGVIGAGLGIGIAAYGATTSMARQPEVQGRLFTVFILASAFVEALALIGFVVSLLA' A
#
# COMPACT_ATOMS: atom_id res chain seq x y z
N MET A 1 3.56 -22.37 9.41
CA MET A 1 3.92 -21.07 9.99
C MET A 1 3.91 -19.93 8.97
N GLY A 2 4.05 -20.19 7.67
CA GLY A 2 4.04 -19.16 6.61
C GLY A 2 2.80 -18.26 6.57
N VAL A 3 1.60 -18.82 6.76
CA VAL A 3 0.33 -18.05 6.71
C VAL A 3 0.24 -16.98 7.82
N ILE A 4 0.75 -17.27 9.01
CA ILE A 4 0.73 -16.32 10.14
C ILE A 4 1.72 -15.19 9.88
N GLY A 5 2.94 -15.52 9.42
CA GLY A 5 3.94 -14.52 9.05
C GLY A 5 3.46 -13.61 7.92
N TYR A 6 2.82 -14.18 6.90
CA TYR A 6 2.19 -13.41 5.83
C TYR A 6 1.04 -12.53 6.35
N GLY A 7 0.17 -13.06 7.20
CA GLY A 7 -0.93 -12.32 7.80
C GLY A 7 -0.47 -11.05 8.53
N ILE A 8 0.65 -11.13 9.27
CA ILE A 8 1.26 -9.97 9.92
C ILE A 8 1.81 -8.97 8.87
N GLY A 9 2.45 -9.47 7.82
CA GLY A 9 2.95 -8.62 6.72
C GLY A 9 1.84 -7.85 5.99
N VAL A 10 0.69 -8.49 5.75
CA VAL A 10 -0.48 -7.88 5.10
C VAL A 10 -1.08 -6.76 5.94
N ILE A 11 -1.03 -6.83 7.28
CA ILE A 11 -1.47 -5.73 8.14
C ILE A 11 -0.63 -4.48 7.89
N GLY A 12 0.69 -4.64 7.78
CA GLY A 12 1.59 -3.53 7.43
C GLY A 12 1.26 -2.92 6.06
N ALA A 13 0.96 -3.77 5.07
CA ALA A 13 0.57 -3.33 3.74
C ALA A 13 -0.75 -2.54 3.74
N GLY A 14 -1.77 -3.08 4.41
CA GLY A 14 -3.08 -2.43 4.55
C GLY A 14 -2.98 -1.06 5.24
N LEU A 15 -2.17 -0.95 6.30
CA LEU A 15 -1.93 0.33 6.97
C LEU A 15 -1.18 1.32 6.07
N GLY A 16 -0.12 0.88 5.39
CA GLY A 16 0.66 1.75 4.50
C GLY A 16 -0.19 2.33 3.36
N ILE A 17 -0.98 1.48 2.68
CA ILE A 17 -1.88 1.92 1.61
C ILE A 17 -3.01 2.79 2.17
N GLY A 18 -3.58 2.43 3.33
CA GLY A 18 -4.63 3.20 3.97
C GLY A 18 -4.20 4.63 4.30
N ILE A 19 -2.99 4.81 4.84
CA ILE A 19 -2.42 6.13 5.12
C ILE A 19 -2.15 6.91 3.84
N ALA A 20 -1.60 6.26 2.80
CA ALA A 20 -1.38 6.90 1.51
C ALA A 20 -2.69 7.36 0.85
N ALA A 21 -3.74 6.53 0.90
CA ALA A 21 -5.06 6.86 0.39
C ALA A 21 -5.70 8.02 1.17
N TYR A 22 -5.56 8.04 2.49
CA TYR A 22 -6.02 9.15 3.33
C TYR A 22 -5.32 10.47 2.96
N GLY A 23 -3.99 10.45 2.81
CA GLY A 23 -3.22 11.62 2.39
C GLY A 23 -3.59 12.11 0.99
N ALA A 24 -3.78 11.19 0.04
CA ALA A 24 -4.19 11.53 -1.32
C ALA A 24 -5.59 12.16 -1.36
N THR A 25 -6.57 11.54 -0.71
CA THR A 25 -7.97 12.01 -0.70
C THR A 25 -8.12 13.36 0.00
N THR A 26 -7.48 13.55 1.16
CA THR A 26 -7.51 14.83 1.87
C THR A 26 -6.80 15.94 1.09
N SER A 27 -5.71 15.64 0.40
CA SER A 27 -5.01 16.63 -0.44
C SER A 27 -5.84 16.99 -1.68
N MET A 28 -6.45 16.01 -2.35
CA MET A 28 -7.36 16.24 -3.49
C MET A 28 -8.57 17.08 -3.10
N ALA A 29 -9.13 16.87 -1.90
CA ALA A 29 -10.24 17.67 -1.40
C ALA A 29 -9.87 19.15 -1.20
N ARG A 30 -8.59 19.45 -0.90
CA ARG A 30 -8.10 20.82 -0.70
C ARG A 30 -7.66 21.49 -2.00
N GLN A 31 -7.12 20.73 -2.94
CA GLN A 31 -6.61 21.20 -4.23
C GLN A 31 -7.00 20.21 -5.33
N PRO A 32 -8.19 20.37 -5.95
CA PRO A 32 -8.66 19.46 -6.99
C PRO A 32 -7.75 19.44 -8.23
N GLU A 33 -7.03 20.52 -8.51
CA GLU A 33 -6.18 20.67 -9.69
C GLU A 33 -4.99 19.69 -9.69
N VAL A 34 -4.57 19.22 -8.51
CA VAL A 34 -3.44 18.28 -8.38
C VAL A 34 -3.87 16.80 -8.38
N GLN A 35 -5.16 16.48 -8.61
CA GLN A 35 -5.69 15.12 -8.55
C GLN A 35 -4.90 14.11 -9.41
N GLY A 36 -4.61 14.43 -10.67
CA GLY A 36 -3.89 13.50 -11.55
C GLY A 36 -2.47 13.19 -11.05
N ARG A 37 -1.77 14.20 -10.53
CA ARG A 37 -0.43 14.04 -9.94
C ARG A 37 -0.49 13.25 -8.63
N LEU A 38 -1.46 13.55 -7.76
CA LEU A 38 -1.66 12.81 -6.51
C LEU A 38 -1.99 11.34 -6.76
N PHE A 39 -2.83 11.03 -7.74
CA PHE A 39 -3.15 9.64 -8.09
C PHE A 39 -1.89 8.88 -8.52
N THR A 40 -1.03 9.51 -9.34
CA THR A 40 0.25 8.91 -9.75
C THR A 40 1.15 8.61 -8.55
N VAL A 41 1.28 9.56 -7.62
CA VAL A 41 2.07 9.38 -6.38
C VAL A 41 1.46 8.29 -5.49
N PHE A 42 0.13 8.25 -5.36
CA PHE A 42 -0.59 7.23 -4.59
C PHE A 42 -0.35 5.82 -5.15
N ILE A 43 -0.44 5.64 -6.46
CA ILE A 43 -0.18 4.34 -7.10
C ILE A 43 1.27 3.92 -6.88
N LEU A 44 2.22 4.85 -7.02
CA LEU A 44 3.64 4.55 -6.78
C LEU A 44 3.91 4.15 -5.32
N ALA A 45 3.33 4.87 -4.35
CA ALA A 45 3.42 4.54 -2.94
C ALA A 45 2.80 3.16 -2.64
N SER A 46 1.62 2.89 -3.21
CA SER A 46 0.93 1.60 -3.04
C SER A 46 1.74 0.46 -3.64
N ALA A 47 2.36 0.65 -4.80
CA ALA A 47 3.22 -0.35 -5.44
C ALA A 47 4.46 -0.69 -4.59
N PHE A 48 5.08 0.29 -3.93
CA PHE A 48 6.21 0.03 -3.03
C PHE A 48 5.79 -0.74 -1.77
N VAL A 49 4.62 -0.42 -1.22
CA VAL A 49 4.06 -1.13 -0.07
C VAL A 49 3.71 -2.58 -0.46
N GLU A 50 3.03 -2.77 -1.59
CA GLU A 50 2.68 -4.09 -2.11
C GLU A 50 3.89 -4.93 -2.51
N ALA A 51 4.99 -4.32 -3.00
CA ALA A 51 6.18 -5.08 -3.35
C ALA A 51 6.71 -5.92 -2.16
N LEU A 52 6.68 -5.35 -0.94
CA LEU A 52 7.09 -6.06 0.27
C LEU A 52 6.05 -7.13 0.68
N ALA A 53 4.76 -6.83 0.53
CA ALA A 53 3.68 -7.76 0.83
C ALA A 53 3.71 -8.99 -0.08
N LEU A 54 3.92 -8.79 -1.38
CA LEU A 54 4.01 -9.85 -2.39
C LEU A 54 5.27 -10.72 -2.21
N ILE A 55 6.40 -10.14 -1.78
CA ILE A 55 7.57 -10.95 -1.38
C ILE A 55 7.20 -11.85 -0.20
N GLY A 56 6.54 -11.30 0.83
CA GLY A 56 6.06 -12.08 1.97
C GLY A 56 5.08 -13.19 1.57
N PHE A 57 4.17 -12.90 0.63
CA PHE A 57 3.24 -13.87 0.06
C PHE A 57 3.97 -15.03 -0.60
N VAL A 58 4.92 -14.75 -1.50
CA VAL A 58 5.69 -15.78 -2.20
C VAL A 58 6.47 -16.65 -1.22
N VAL A 59 7.14 -16.05 -0.23
CA VAL A 59 7.85 -16.81 0.81
C VAL A 59 6.89 -17.71 1.60
N SER A 60 5.68 -17.23 1.90
CA SER A 60 4.67 -18.02 2.63
C SER A 60 4.11 -19.21 1.86
N LEU A 61 4.16 -19.18 0.52
CA LEU A 61 3.76 -20.31 -0.32
C LEU A 61 4.86 -21.38 -0.44
N LEU A 62 6.13 -20.97 -0.30
CA LEU A 62 7.28 -21.86 -0.45
C LEU A 62 7.66 -22.58 0.86
N ALA A 63 7.20 -22.10 2.01
CA ALA A 63 7.58 -22.54 3.35
C ALA A 63 6.45 -23.26 4.10
#